data_AF-A0AB39RI19-F1
#
_entry.id   AF-A0AB39RI19-F1
#
_cell.length_a   1.000
_cell.length_b   1.000
_cell.length_c   1.000
_cell.angle_alpha   90.00
_cell.angle_beta   90.00
_cell.angle_gamma   90.00
#
_symmetry.space_group_name_H-M   'P 1'
#
loop_
_entity.id
_entity.type
_entity.pdbx_description
1 polymer ?
#
loop_
_entity_poly.entity_id
_entity_poly.type
_entity_poly.pdbx_seq_one_letter_code
_entity_poly.pdbx_strand_id
1 'polypeptide(L)'
;MRKPRLLIPSLAAVLLAIPVAAASPASADVTPAAPTHRCYDRMACFYYNSNQQGALATIGNGGYNLDSQVFKPGSGPGAGTQLEDHAASWDSRTRNTAFCVHRDRWWKGPYNSLKPQGRKNLSSALKNKNSSTNWYPRHEDGTSH
;
A
#
# COMPACT_ATOMS: atom_id res chain seq x y z
N MET A 1 -10.38 -36.44 70.21
CA MET A 1 -9.64 -35.86 69.06
C MET A 1 -10.65 -35.28 68.07
N ARG A 2 -10.33 -34.15 67.45
CA ARG A 2 -11.25 -33.22 66.76
C ARG A 2 -11.43 -33.56 65.27
N LYS A 3 -12.70 -33.56 64.80
CA LYS A 3 -13.29 -32.98 63.53
C LYS A 3 -12.60 -33.28 62.16
N PRO A 4 -13.33 -33.34 61.00
CA PRO A 4 -14.25 -32.27 60.61
C PRO A 4 -15.50 -32.62 59.77
N ARG A 5 -16.41 -31.64 59.75
CA ARG A 5 -17.61 -31.53 58.89
C ARG A 5 -17.20 -31.11 57.47
N LEU A 6 -17.82 -31.74 56.47
CA LEU A 6 -17.81 -31.30 55.06
C LEU A 6 -18.72 -30.08 54.89
N LEU A 7 -18.23 -29.04 54.23
CA LEU A 7 -18.99 -27.89 53.74
C LEU A 7 -18.76 -27.82 52.22
N ILE A 8 -19.86 -27.85 51.45
CA ILE A 8 -19.85 -27.70 49.99
C ILE A 8 -20.27 -26.25 49.67
N PRO A 9 -19.45 -25.44 48.98
CA PRO A 9 -19.89 -24.15 48.49
C PRO A 9 -20.41 -24.22 47.04
N SER A 10 -21.56 -23.57 46.84
CA SER A 10 -22.29 -23.42 45.58
C SER A 10 -21.58 -22.52 44.55
N LEU A 11 -21.86 -22.79 43.27
CA LEU A 11 -21.34 -22.14 42.06
C LEU A 11 -21.63 -20.62 42.01
N ALA A 12 -20.61 -19.83 41.65
CA ALA A 12 -20.74 -18.45 41.23
C ALA A 12 -20.68 -18.35 39.69
N ALA A 13 -21.70 -17.75 39.06
CA ALA A 13 -21.72 -17.45 37.64
C ALA A 13 -20.99 -16.12 37.36
N VAL A 14 -19.95 -16.16 36.51
CA VAL A 14 -19.21 -14.99 36.05
C VAL A 14 -19.73 -14.58 34.66
N LEU A 15 -20.37 -13.42 34.57
CA LEU A 15 -20.64 -12.76 33.28
C LEU A 15 -19.34 -12.16 32.74
N LEU A 16 -18.85 -12.68 31.61
CA LEU A 16 -17.77 -12.07 30.83
C LEU A 16 -18.34 -10.97 29.92
N ALA A 17 -18.00 -9.72 30.22
CA ALA A 17 -18.14 -8.61 29.29
C ALA A 17 -17.00 -8.65 28.26
N ILE A 18 -17.33 -8.73 26.97
CA ILE A 18 -16.37 -8.71 25.86
C ILE A 18 -16.08 -7.24 25.51
N PRO A 19 -14.85 -6.73 25.65
CA PRO A 19 -14.51 -5.42 25.10
C PRO A 19 -14.35 -5.53 23.58
N VAL A 20 -15.19 -4.80 22.85
CA VAL A 20 -14.99 -4.55 21.42
C VAL A 20 -13.80 -3.59 21.29
N ALA A 21 -12.63 -4.14 20.96
CA ALA A 21 -11.46 -3.35 20.65
C ALA A 21 -11.68 -2.65 19.30
N ALA A 22 -11.81 -1.32 19.33
CA ALA A 22 -11.74 -0.48 18.14
C ALA A 22 -10.32 -0.59 17.54
N ALA A 23 -10.20 -1.29 16.41
CA ALA A 23 -8.96 -1.31 15.64
C ALA A 23 -8.78 0.06 14.95
N SER A 24 -7.89 0.89 15.48
CA SER A 24 -7.40 2.08 14.77
C SER A 24 -6.73 1.65 13.45
N PRO A 25 -6.90 2.39 12.34
CA PRO A 25 -6.18 2.11 11.11
C PRO A 25 -4.69 2.30 11.38
N ALA A 26 -3.91 1.21 11.25
CA ALA A 26 -2.46 1.26 11.32
C ALA A 26 -1.95 2.23 10.25
N SER A 27 -1.30 3.32 10.68
CA SER A 27 -0.53 4.19 9.82
C SER A 27 0.55 3.35 9.14
N ALA A 28 0.44 3.15 7.83
CA ALA A 28 1.45 2.45 7.06
C ALA A 28 2.77 3.21 7.13
N ASP A 29 3.81 2.58 7.68
CA ASP A 29 5.16 3.13 7.76
C ASP A 29 5.67 3.54 6.37
N VAL A 30 6.01 4.81 6.20
CA VAL A 30 6.61 5.36 4.98
C VAL A 30 8.11 5.48 5.22
N THR A 31 8.90 4.61 4.58
CA THR A 31 10.36 4.69 4.61
C THR A 31 10.86 5.62 3.50
N PRO A 32 11.92 6.42 3.72
CA PRO A 32 12.58 7.14 2.65
C PRO A 32 13.05 6.19 1.54
N ALA A 33 12.70 6.49 0.30
CA ALA A 33 13.24 5.88 -0.89
C ALA A 33 14.71 6.30 -1.01
N ALA A 34 15.66 5.35 -1.03
CA ALA A 34 17.08 5.59 -1.28
C ALA A 34 17.34 5.28 -2.75
N PRO A 35 17.93 6.18 -3.55
CA PRO A 35 17.99 6.03 -5.00
C PRO A 35 18.50 4.65 -5.37
N THR A 36 17.66 3.84 -6.03
CA THR A 36 18.19 2.68 -6.73
C THR A 36 18.74 3.22 -8.05
N HIS A 37 19.81 2.63 -8.60
CA HIS A 37 20.29 2.99 -9.96
C HIS A 37 19.22 2.77 -11.06
N ARG A 38 18.00 2.36 -10.69
CA ARG A 38 16.87 2.05 -11.55
C ARG A 38 15.70 3.05 -11.39
N CYS A 39 15.65 3.83 -10.31
CA CYS A 39 14.58 4.78 -10.02
C CYS A 39 15.14 6.19 -9.78
N TYR A 40 15.07 7.04 -10.81
CA TYR A 40 15.73 8.34 -10.85
C TYR A 40 14.89 9.48 -10.26
N ASP A 41 15.55 10.62 -10.02
CA ASP A 41 14.91 11.85 -9.53
C ASP A 41 13.70 12.25 -10.40
N ARG A 42 12.65 12.76 -9.75
CA ARG A 42 11.38 13.20 -10.37
C ARG A 42 10.56 12.10 -11.05
N MET A 43 10.79 10.83 -10.71
CA MET A 43 9.98 9.71 -11.20
C MET A 43 9.20 9.03 -10.07
N ALA A 44 8.12 8.34 -10.42
CA ALA A 44 7.60 7.26 -9.60
C ALA A 44 8.04 5.93 -10.20
N CYS A 45 8.23 4.91 -9.37
CA CYS A 45 8.69 3.61 -9.82
C CYS A 45 7.81 2.54 -9.21
N PHE A 46 7.38 1.61 -10.06
CA PHE A 46 6.62 0.44 -9.67
C PHE A 46 7.48 -0.81 -9.82
N TYR A 47 7.24 -1.76 -8.92
CA TYR A 47 7.95 -3.01 -8.86
C TYR A 47 6.96 -4.17 -8.90
N TYR A 48 7.29 -5.18 -9.69
CA TYR A 48 6.45 -6.35 -9.88
C TYR A 48 6.21 -7.12 -8.57
N ASN A 49 7.22 -7.17 -7.69
CA ASN A 49 7.12 -7.83 -6.39
C ASN A 49 7.08 -6.82 -5.23
N SER A 50 6.70 -7.32 -4.05
CA SER A 50 6.77 -6.54 -2.81
C SER A 50 8.22 -6.21 -2.42
N ASN A 51 8.39 -5.21 -1.55
CA ASN A 51 9.67 -4.76 -1.02
C ASN A 51 10.65 -4.28 -2.10
N GLN A 52 10.12 -3.60 -3.14
CA GLN A 52 10.89 -3.02 -4.25
C GLN A 52 11.69 -4.06 -5.06
N GLN A 53 11.16 -5.28 -5.17
CA GLN A 53 11.81 -6.40 -5.86
C GLN A 53 11.22 -6.67 -7.25
N GLY A 54 11.96 -7.43 -8.05
CA GLY A 54 11.53 -7.82 -9.40
C GLY A 54 11.79 -6.75 -10.46
N ALA A 55 11.09 -6.90 -11.57
CA ALA A 55 11.12 -5.96 -12.68
C ALA A 55 10.54 -4.60 -12.29
N LEU A 56 11.03 -3.55 -12.93
CA LEU A 56 10.71 -2.16 -12.61
C LEU A 56 10.08 -1.45 -13.81
N ALA A 57 9.03 -0.68 -13.55
CA ALA A 57 8.47 0.29 -14.47
C ALA A 57 8.63 1.70 -13.87
N THR A 58 8.98 2.69 -14.69
CA THR A 58 9.08 4.08 -14.25
C THR A 58 7.98 4.92 -14.87
N ILE A 59 7.34 5.73 -14.04
CA ILE A 59 6.35 6.73 -14.44
C ILE A 59 7.00 8.10 -14.27
N GLY A 60 7.26 8.75 -15.40
CA GLY A 60 7.74 10.13 -15.43
C GLY A 60 6.60 11.15 -15.41
N ASN A 61 6.77 12.25 -16.14
CA ASN A 61 5.68 13.20 -16.37
C ASN A 61 4.54 12.51 -17.16
N GLY A 62 3.33 12.53 -16.61
CA GLY A 62 2.12 12.14 -17.36
C GLY A 62 1.57 10.73 -17.12
N GLY A 63 1.75 10.14 -15.94
CA GLY A 63 0.95 8.96 -15.60
C GLY A 63 -0.53 9.36 -15.42
N TYR A 64 -1.42 8.83 -16.26
CA TYR A 64 -2.88 8.88 -16.07
C TYR A 64 -3.41 7.46 -15.93
N ASN A 65 -3.27 6.61 -16.96
CA ASN A 65 -3.57 5.19 -16.91
C ASN A 65 -2.29 4.35 -17.10
N LEU A 66 -2.27 3.14 -16.54
CA LEU A 66 -1.11 2.25 -16.53
C LEU A 66 -1.13 1.22 -17.67
N ASP A 67 -2.17 1.22 -18.50
CA ASP A 67 -2.43 0.22 -19.53
C ASP A 67 -1.43 0.24 -20.69
N SER A 68 -0.83 1.39 -20.98
CA SER A 68 0.24 1.49 -21.98
C SER A 68 1.63 1.16 -21.44
N GLN A 69 1.76 0.92 -20.13
CA GLN A 69 3.04 0.79 -19.45
C GLN A 69 3.40 -0.69 -19.24
N VAL A 70 4.68 -1.00 -19.32
CA VAL A 70 5.21 -2.35 -19.10
C VAL A 70 6.38 -2.30 -18.14
N PHE A 71 6.55 -3.37 -17.36
CA PHE A 71 7.76 -3.59 -16.61
C PHE A 71 8.94 -3.78 -17.57
N LYS A 72 10.03 -3.05 -17.34
CA LYS A 72 11.18 -3.00 -18.25
C LYS A 72 11.67 -4.42 -18.57
N PRO A 73 11.70 -4.82 -19.86
CA PRO A 73 12.22 -6.12 -20.29
C PRO A 73 13.65 -6.37 -19.76
N GLY A 74 13.94 -7.62 -19.38
CA GLY A 74 15.26 -8.02 -18.86
C GLY A 74 15.63 -7.50 -17.46
N SER A 75 14.74 -6.80 -16.75
CA SER A 75 15.04 -6.20 -15.43
C SER A 75 14.80 -7.12 -14.22
N GLY A 76 14.31 -8.35 -14.46
CA GLY A 76 14.04 -9.37 -13.43
C GLY A 76 12.69 -10.07 -13.60
N PRO A 77 12.21 -10.81 -12.60
CA PRO A 77 10.88 -11.43 -12.61
C PRO A 77 9.76 -10.40 -12.87
N GLY A 78 8.86 -10.73 -13.80
CA GLY A 78 7.77 -9.84 -14.26
C GLY A 78 8.16 -8.89 -15.39
N ALA A 79 9.37 -9.02 -15.96
CA ALA A 79 9.80 -8.20 -17.08
C ALA A 79 8.98 -8.48 -18.35
N GLY A 80 8.58 -7.43 -19.05
CA GLY A 80 7.70 -7.50 -20.22
C GLY A 80 6.21 -7.61 -19.88
N THR A 81 5.86 -7.85 -18.61
CA THR A 81 4.46 -7.82 -18.17
C THR A 81 3.93 -6.39 -18.18
N GLN A 82 2.64 -6.23 -18.48
CA GLN A 82 1.94 -4.96 -18.34
C GLN A 82 1.98 -4.47 -16.89
N LEU A 83 2.06 -3.16 -16.70
CA LEU A 83 2.11 -2.58 -15.36
C LEU A 83 0.75 -2.59 -14.67
N GLU A 84 -0.32 -2.23 -15.41
CA GLU A 84 -1.70 -2.30 -14.93
C GLU A 84 -1.98 -3.68 -14.31
N ASP A 85 -2.57 -3.69 -13.12
CA ASP A 85 -2.91 -4.88 -12.34
C ASP A 85 -1.75 -5.80 -11.91
N HIS A 86 -0.50 -5.37 -12.02
CA HIS A 86 0.64 -6.25 -11.73
C HIS A 86 1.69 -5.67 -10.78
N ALA A 87 1.61 -4.38 -10.41
CA ALA A 87 2.53 -3.84 -9.41
C ALA A 87 2.17 -4.28 -7.99
N ALA A 88 3.20 -4.56 -7.18
CA ALA A 88 3.06 -4.95 -5.78
C ALA A 88 3.72 -3.97 -4.79
N SER A 89 4.69 -3.17 -5.25
CA SER A 89 5.30 -2.11 -4.46
C SER A 89 5.75 -0.94 -5.33
N TRP A 90 6.05 0.18 -4.67
CA TRP A 90 6.31 1.44 -5.37
C TRP A 90 7.16 2.41 -4.54
N ASP A 91 7.85 3.29 -5.28
CA ASP A 91 8.65 4.39 -4.78
C ASP A 91 8.21 5.70 -5.46
N SER A 92 8.31 6.81 -4.74
CA SER A 92 8.21 8.16 -5.29
C SER A 92 9.53 8.89 -5.13
N ARG A 93 10.05 9.46 -6.22
CA ARG A 93 11.24 10.32 -6.29
C ARG A 93 10.90 11.75 -6.64
N THR A 94 9.63 12.13 -6.58
CA THR A 94 9.31 13.55 -6.66
C THR A 94 9.86 14.30 -5.47
N ARG A 95 10.26 15.53 -5.73
CA ARG A 95 10.89 16.39 -4.73
C ARG A 95 9.86 16.95 -3.75
N ASN A 96 8.73 17.44 -4.27
CA ASN A 96 7.80 18.24 -3.48
C ASN A 96 6.33 17.79 -3.59
N THR A 97 6.04 16.79 -4.42
CA THR A 97 4.67 16.41 -4.76
C THR A 97 4.36 14.99 -4.33
N ALA A 98 3.24 14.79 -3.63
CA ALA A 98 2.75 13.45 -3.36
C ALA A 98 2.33 12.75 -4.66
N PHE A 99 2.61 11.44 -4.72
CA PHE A 99 2.20 10.60 -5.84
C PHE A 99 1.12 9.65 -5.36
N CYS A 100 0.04 9.50 -6.11
CA CYS A 100 -1.02 8.55 -5.78
C CYS A 100 -1.16 7.50 -6.88
N VAL A 101 -1.53 6.30 -6.45
CA VAL A 101 -1.90 5.19 -7.29
C VAL A 101 -3.29 4.74 -6.90
N HIS A 102 -4.11 4.43 -7.89
CA HIS A 102 -5.53 4.14 -7.75
C HIS A 102 -5.85 2.78 -8.34
N ARG A 103 -6.89 2.15 -7.80
CA ARG A 103 -7.33 0.83 -8.24
C ARG A 103 -7.86 0.85 -9.67
N ASP A 104 -8.68 1.83 -9.99
CA ASP A 104 -9.41 1.91 -11.25
C ASP A 104 -8.82 3.01 -12.16
N ARG A 105 -9.10 2.98 -13.46
CA ARG A 105 -8.66 4.02 -14.42
C ARG A 105 -9.21 5.40 -14.04
N TRP A 106 -8.54 6.45 -14.53
CA TRP A 106 -8.98 7.85 -14.33
C TRP A 106 -9.06 8.26 -12.85
N TRP A 107 -8.14 7.75 -12.02
CA TRP A 107 -7.99 8.09 -10.60
C TRP A 107 -9.20 7.74 -9.73
N LYS A 108 -9.84 6.61 -10.06
CA LYS A 108 -11.06 6.17 -9.39
C LYS A 108 -10.78 5.03 -8.40
N GLY A 109 -11.72 4.91 -7.46
CA GLY A 109 -11.73 3.85 -6.48
C GLY A 109 -10.72 4.03 -5.35
N PRO A 110 -10.41 2.95 -4.62
CA PRO A 110 -9.43 2.98 -3.54
C PRO A 110 -8.06 3.44 -4.05
N TYR A 111 -7.36 4.22 -3.24
CA TYR A 111 -6.04 4.72 -3.59
C TYR A 111 -5.04 4.57 -2.45
N ASN A 112 -3.77 4.56 -2.82
CA ASN A 112 -2.66 4.80 -1.90
C ASN A 112 -1.94 6.09 -2.31
N SER A 113 -1.53 6.88 -1.32
CA SER A 113 -0.67 8.04 -1.52
C SER A 113 0.72 7.78 -0.92
N LEU A 114 1.75 8.31 -1.57
CA LEU A 114 3.11 8.40 -1.06
C LEU A 114 3.52 9.87 -0.98
N LYS A 115 4.09 10.25 0.18
CA LYS A 115 4.80 11.52 0.33
C LYS A 115 6.01 11.56 -0.62
N PRO A 116 6.51 12.77 -0.95
CA PRO A 116 7.75 12.92 -1.69
C PRO A 116 8.88 12.06 -1.09
N GLN A 117 9.71 11.48 -1.94
CA GLN A 117 10.84 10.61 -1.53
C GLN A 117 10.43 9.38 -0.69
N GLY A 118 9.16 8.97 -0.69
CA GLY A 118 8.70 7.81 0.07
C GLY A 118 8.71 6.51 -0.74
N ARG A 119 8.70 5.37 -0.03
CA ARG A 119 8.43 4.04 -0.61
C ARG A 119 7.59 3.18 0.31
N LYS A 120 6.84 2.23 -0.27
CA LYS A 120 6.11 1.19 0.48
C LYS A 120 5.63 0.04 -0.42
N ASN A 121 5.07 -0.98 0.21
CA ASN A 121 4.21 -1.95 -0.47
C ASN A 121 2.84 -1.34 -0.78
N LEU A 122 2.23 -1.75 -1.89
CA LEU A 122 0.83 -1.43 -2.15
C LEU A 122 -0.05 -2.16 -1.12
N SER A 123 -1.13 -1.51 -0.72
CA SER A 123 -2.12 -2.14 0.18
C SER A 123 -2.79 -3.33 -0.51
N SER A 124 -3.44 -4.20 0.27
CA SER A 124 -4.19 -5.34 -0.27
C SER A 124 -5.27 -4.95 -1.28
N ALA A 125 -5.79 -3.73 -1.21
CA ALA A 125 -6.78 -3.21 -2.14
C ALA A 125 -6.19 -2.86 -3.52
N LEU A 126 -4.88 -2.60 -3.62
CA LEU A 126 -4.21 -2.11 -4.83
C LEU A 126 -3.08 -3.00 -5.35
N LYS A 127 -2.51 -3.87 -4.50
CA LYS A 127 -1.50 -4.83 -4.92
C LYS A 127 -2.08 -5.72 -6.02
N ASN A 128 -1.44 -5.70 -7.18
CA ASN A 128 -1.85 -6.42 -8.38
C ASN A 128 -3.27 -6.06 -8.86
N LYS A 129 -3.69 -4.81 -8.61
CA LYS A 129 -5.02 -4.26 -8.93
C LYS A 129 -4.94 -2.75 -9.14
N ASN A 130 -3.86 -2.25 -9.75
CA ASN A 130 -3.62 -0.80 -9.88
C ASN A 130 -3.69 -0.42 -11.35
N SER A 131 -4.37 0.68 -11.65
CA SER A 131 -4.70 1.03 -13.04
C SER A 131 -4.47 2.49 -13.40
N SER A 132 -4.39 3.39 -12.43
CA SER A 132 -4.08 4.79 -12.70
C SER A 132 -3.23 5.44 -11.63
N THR A 133 -2.62 6.57 -11.97
CA THR A 133 -1.77 7.35 -11.06
C THR A 133 -1.96 8.83 -11.29
N ASN A 134 -1.79 9.67 -10.28
CA ASN A 134 -1.68 11.12 -10.47
C ASN A 134 -0.57 11.74 -9.62
N TRP A 135 -0.06 12.84 -10.16
CA TRP A 135 0.74 13.82 -9.45
C TRP A 135 -0.21 14.87 -8.88
N TYR A 136 -0.03 15.21 -7.61
CA TYR A 136 -0.98 16.01 -6.82
C TYR A 136 -2.30 15.24 -6.64
N PRO A 137 -2.78 15.03 -5.40
CA PRO A 137 -4.12 14.49 -5.21
C PRO A 137 -5.14 15.54 -5.70
N ARG A 138 -5.40 15.57 -7.00
CA ARG A 138 -6.65 16.10 -7.56
C ARG A 138 -7.51 14.89 -7.81
N HIS A 139 -8.52 14.70 -6.98
CA HIS A 139 -9.63 13.84 -7.32
C HIS A 139 -10.45 14.50 -8.44
N GLU A 140 -11.12 13.74 -9.31
CA GLU A 140 -11.99 14.31 -10.37
C GLU A 140 -13.12 15.18 -9.78
N ASP A 141 -13.44 15.01 -8.49
CA ASP A 141 -14.40 15.84 -7.74
C ASP A 141 -13.84 17.20 -7.28
N GLY A 142 -12.59 17.52 -7.61
CA GLY A 142 -11.95 18.78 -7.26
C GLY A 142 -11.47 18.88 -5.81
N THR A 143 -11.60 17.82 -5.00
CA THR A 143 -11.00 17.81 -3.68
C THR A 143 -9.50 17.57 -3.76
N SER A 144 -8.75 18.53 -3.23
CA SER A 144 -7.34 18.38 -2.88
C SER A 144 -7.21 18.01 -1.40
N HIS A 145 -6.29 17.10 -1.09
CA HIS A 145 -5.84 16.89 0.30
C HIS A 145 -5.01 18.05 0.81
#